data_AF-I3C2G4-F1
#
_entry.id   AF-I3C2G4-F1
#
_cell.length_a   1.000
_cell.length_b   1.000
_cell.length_c   1.000
_cell.angle_alpha   90.00
_cell.angle_beta   90.00
_cell.angle_gamma   90.00
#
_symmetry.space_group_name_H-M   'P 1'
#
loop_
_entity.id
_entity.type
_entity.pdbx_description
1 polymer ?
#
loop_
_entity_poly.entity_id
_entity_poly.type
_entity_poly.pdbx_seq_one_letter_code
_entity_poly.pdbx_strand_id
1 'polypeptide(L)'
;MILKVKWKDFKNKIEGHKAEGKALVEKYKSSRTENDLENLKEEKQSWESEVIDYVKTSFEPEHRNFGYEFKEKRGFNTGFKLPIAQKIRNTIEALKSEINGLAYYVKSLSISDAIVRIDEIDLEERKNLDTDGRLDLVLSKLYELYDDRKYHSIKWILEGNGVEMKIHGEDWDYGKMLENRGFVDILTTKDTGARLTLEGKYAIEQARKVKVTDYSKISSSDEELKELIKKVLSEIEKLGYGQQIIFDEFDELREDIPNLDKKSFGQLLKAKLYDLVSQKAFDKALASEIFKQFTDQVLPF
;
A
#
# COMPACT_ATOMS: atom_id res chain seq x y z
N MET A 1 -2.67 -15.50 -6.55
CA MET A 1 -2.78 -16.03 -5.17
C MET A 1 -3.58 -15.03 -4.38
N ILE A 2 -4.70 -15.44 -3.78
CA ILE A 2 -5.64 -14.56 -3.07
C ILE A 2 -5.90 -15.15 -1.69
N LEU A 3 -6.01 -14.31 -0.67
CA LEU A 3 -6.31 -14.74 0.70
C LEU A 3 -7.81 -15.09 0.83
N LYS A 4 -8.11 -16.30 1.31
CA LYS A 4 -9.47 -16.84 1.47
C LYS A 4 -10.15 -16.43 2.78
N VAL A 5 -9.34 -16.03 3.75
CA VAL A 5 -9.76 -15.62 5.09
C VAL A 5 -9.65 -14.11 5.22
N LYS A 6 -10.39 -13.51 6.16
CA LYS A 6 -10.25 -12.07 6.40
C LYS A 6 -8.82 -11.75 6.83
N TRP A 7 -8.24 -10.70 6.26
CA TRP A 7 -6.88 -10.25 6.56
C TRP A 7 -6.60 -10.13 8.06
N LYS A 8 -7.55 -9.56 8.82
CA LYS A 8 -7.45 -9.40 10.28
C LYS A 8 -7.30 -10.74 10.99
N ASP A 9 -8.07 -11.74 10.59
CA ASP A 9 -8.07 -13.06 11.22
C ASP A 9 -6.77 -13.81 10.88
N PHE A 10 -6.33 -13.71 9.62
CA PHE A 10 -5.02 -14.22 9.18
C PHE A 10 -3.88 -13.64 9.99
N LYS A 11 -3.81 -12.31 10.06
CA LYS A 11 -2.78 -11.60 10.82
C LYS A 11 -2.76 -12.02 12.29
N ASN A 12 -3.93 -12.10 12.94
CA ASN A 12 -4.03 -12.51 14.33
C ASN A 12 -3.52 -13.94 14.55
N LYS A 13 -3.84 -14.87 13.66
CA LYS A 13 -3.38 -16.26 13.76
C LYS A 13 -1.86 -16.37 13.58
N ILE A 14 -1.27 -15.61 12.64
CA ILE A 14 0.19 -15.55 12.50
C ILE A 14 0.86 -14.91 13.72
N GLU A 15 0.29 -13.87 14.33
CA GLU A 15 0.82 -13.33 15.58
C GLU A 15 0.76 -14.34 16.74
N GLY A 16 -0.29 -15.17 16.79
CA GLY A 16 -0.38 -16.32 17.70
C GLY A 16 0.77 -17.31 17.50
N HIS A 17 1.01 -17.74 16.26
CA HIS A 17 2.13 -18.63 15.94
C HIS A 17 3.51 -18.02 16.25
N LYS A 18 3.68 -16.71 16.04
CA LYS A 18 4.92 -16.02 16.45
C LYS A 18 5.09 -16.01 17.96
N ALA A 19 4.01 -15.88 18.73
CA ALA A 19 4.06 -15.94 20.20
C ALA A 19 4.41 -17.35 20.68
N GLU A 20 3.82 -18.39 20.08
CA GLU A 20 4.16 -19.80 20.34
C GLU A 20 5.64 -20.08 20.08
N GLY A 21 6.16 -19.66 18.91
CA GLY A 21 7.57 -19.81 18.58
C GLY A 21 8.49 -19.07 19.55
N LYS A 22 8.12 -17.86 19.99
CA LYS A 22 8.87 -17.13 21.03
C LYS A 22 8.85 -17.87 22.38
N ALA A 23 7.74 -18.50 22.74
CA ALA A 23 7.64 -19.28 23.97
C ALA A 23 8.60 -20.49 23.93
N LEU A 24 8.74 -21.16 22.78
CA LEU A 24 9.74 -22.21 22.58
C LEU A 24 11.18 -21.69 22.76
N VAL A 25 11.50 -20.53 22.18
CA VAL A 25 12.82 -19.89 22.37
C VAL A 25 13.10 -19.66 23.86
N GLU A 26 12.14 -19.10 24.59
CA GLU A 26 12.28 -18.80 26.02
C GLU A 26 12.40 -20.06 26.87
N LYS A 27 11.65 -21.12 26.54
CA LYS A 27 11.70 -22.43 27.20
C LYS A 27 13.09 -23.06 27.12
N TYR A 28 13.74 -22.97 25.95
CA TYR A 28 14.98 -23.71 25.68
C TYR A 28 16.28 -22.88 25.72
N LYS A 29 16.24 -21.55 25.90
CA LYS A 29 17.43 -20.67 25.86
C LYS A 29 18.57 -21.07 26.81
N SER A 30 18.22 -21.63 27.98
CA SER A 30 19.19 -22.04 29.01
C SER A 30 19.50 -23.54 28.98
N SER A 31 18.87 -24.32 28.10
CA SER A 31 19.01 -25.78 28.03
C SER A 31 20.39 -26.23 27.56
N ARG A 32 20.87 -27.34 28.09
CA ARG A 32 22.23 -27.87 27.81
C ARG A 32 22.28 -29.40 27.65
N THR A 33 21.14 -30.08 27.68
CA THR A 33 21.07 -31.56 27.65
C THR A 33 20.68 -32.11 26.28
N GLU A 34 21.00 -33.37 26.00
CA GLU A 34 20.58 -34.03 24.74
C GLU A 34 19.06 -34.19 24.68
N ASN A 35 18.41 -34.48 25.82
CA ASN A 35 16.95 -34.59 25.92
C ASN A 35 16.26 -33.27 25.57
N ASP A 36 16.80 -32.13 26.05
CA ASP A 36 16.27 -30.82 25.68
C ASP A 36 16.43 -30.54 24.17
N LEU A 37 17.53 -30.99 23.57
CA LEU A 37 17.76 -30.83 22.14
C LEU A 37 16.77 -31.64 21.31
N GLU A 38 16.44 -32.86 21.74
CA GLU A 38 15.43 -33.71 21.08
C GLU A 38 14.04 -33.08 21.18
N ASN A 39 13.61 -32.71 22.40
CA ASN A 39 12.32 -32.06 22.62
C ASN A 39 12.20 -30.73 21.85
N LEU A 40 13.25 -29.90 21.82
CA LEU A 40 13.26 -28.66 21.04
C LEU A 40 13.05 -28.93 19.55
N LYS A 41 13.67 -29.97 18.99
CA LYS A 41 13.50 -30.32 17.58
C LYS A 41 12.08 -30.77 17.27
N GLU A 42 11.51 -31.62 18.13
CA GLU A 42 10.15 -32.13 17.96
C GLU A 42 9.12 -31.00 18.07
N GLU A 43 9.20 -30.16 19.11
CA GLU A 43 8.29 -29.03 19.30
C GLU A 43 8.44 -27.99 18.18
N LYS A 44 9.67 -27.70 17.74
CA LYS A 44 9.91 -26.83 16.57
C LYS A 44 9.29 -27.41 15.30
N GLN A 45 9.45 -28.71 15.06
CA GLN A 45 8.89 -29.37 13.88
C GLN A 45 7.36 -29.38 13.89
N SER A 46 6.73 -29.58 15.05
CA SER A 46 5.27 -29.47 15.20
C SER A 46 4.81 -28.05 14.85
N TRP A 47 5.44 -27.05 15.49
CA TRP A 47 5.14 -25.65 15.24
C TRP A 47 5.33 -25.25 13.76
N GLU A 48 6.44 -25.66 13.12
CA GLU A 48 6.66 -25.42 11.69
C GLU A 48 5.53 -26.01 10.84
N SER A 49 5.12 -27.25 11.13
CA SER A 49 4.08 -27.94 10.37
C SER A 49 2.75 -27.21 10.46
N GLU A 50 2.38 -26.76 11.66
CA GLU A 50 1.15 -25.99 11.91
C GLU A 50 1.16 -24.65 11.17
N VAL A 51 2.28 -23.91 11.25
CA VAL A 51 2.45 -22.63 10.55
C VAL A 51 2.35 -22.81 9.03
N ILE A 52 3.06 -23.81 8.48
CA ILE A 52 3.08 -24.06 7.04
C ILE A 52 1.70 -24.46 6.55
N ASP A 53 1.02 -25.36 7.25
CA ASP A 53 -0.31 -25.82 6.87
C ASP A 53 -1.33 -24.68 6.91
N TYR A 54 -1.29 -23.87 7.97
CA TYR A 54 -2.17 -22.71 8.10
C TYR A 54 -1.97 -21.70 6.96
N VAL A 55 -0.72 -21.32 6.67
CA VAL A 55 -0.44 -20.39 5.57
C VAL A 55 -0.84 -21.00 4.24
N LYS A 56 -0.45 -22.25 3.96
CA LYS A 56 -0.78 -22.95 2.70
C LYS A 56 -2.28 -22.93 2.40
N THR A 57 -3.10 -23.29 3.39
CA THR A 57 -4.55 -23.46 3.25
C THR A 57 -5.33 -22.14 3.29
N SER A 58 -4.69 -21.04 3.70
CA SER A 58 -5.29 -19.71 3.75
C SER A 58 -5.42 -19.03 2.38
N PHE A 59 -4.81 -19.56 1.31
CA PHE A 59 -4.80 -18.94 -0.02
C PHE A 59 -5.49 -19.78 -1.10
N GLU A 60 -5.97 -19.09 -2.15
CA GLU A 60 -6.48 -19.64 -3.40
C GLU A 60 -5.65 -19.12 -4.59
N PRO A 61 -5.01 -19.99 -5.39
CA PRO A 61 -4.75 -21.39 -5.08
C PRO A 61 -3.83 -21.53 -3.85
N GLU A 62 -3.77 -22.74 -3.28
CA GLU A 62 -2.91 -23.03 -2.11
C GLU A 62 -1.47 -22.55 -2.32
N HIS A 63 -0.89 -21.93 -1.29
CA HIS A 63 0.49 -21.42 -1.35
C HIS A 63 1.52 -22.52 -1.03
N ARG A 64 1.66 -23.48 -1.97
CA ARG A 64 2.47 -24.69 -1.78
C ARG A 64 3.97 -24.44 -1.58
N ASN A 65 4.47 -23.30 -2.04
CA ASN A 65 5.90 -22.96 -1.94
C ASN A 65 6.29 -22.35 -0.60
N PHE A 66 5.33 -21.93 0.24
CA PHE A 66 5.60 -21.24 1.49
C PHE A 66 6.56 -22.02 2.40
N GLY A 67 6.43 -23.36 2.49
CA GLY A 67 7.31 -24.18 3.31
C GLY A 67 8.79 -24.10 2.90
N TYR A 68 9.09 -23.88 1.62
CA TYR A 68 10.46 -23.69 1.14
C TYR A 68 10.98 -22.27 1.39
N GLU A 69 10.09 -21.28 1.41
CA GLU A 69 10.39 -19.88 1.65
C GLU A 69 10.56 -19.57 3.15
N PHE A 70 9.78 -20.27 3.99
CA PHE A 70 9.73 -20.09 5.44
C PHE A 70 10.87 -20.77 6.18
N LYS A 71 11.23 -22.01 5.81
CA LYS A 71 12.27 -22.77 6.52
C LYS A 71 13.65 -22.19 6.24
N GLU A 72 14.42 -21.93 7.30
CA GLU A 72 15.80 -21.52 7.13
C GLU A 72 16.59 -22.61 6.41
N LYS A 73 17.35 -22.24 5.37
CA LYS A 73 18.21 -23.19 4.67
C LYS A 73 19.20 -23.76 5.68
N ARG A 74 19.15 -25.08 5.87
CA ARG A 74 20.11 -25.81 6.71
C ARG A 74 21.52 -25.43 6.25
N GLY A 75 22.28 -24.79 7.14
CA GLY A 75 23.65 -24.39 6.86
C GLY A 75 24.52 -25.59 6.46
N PHE A 76 25.61 -25.31 5.75
CA PHE A 76 26.60 -26.33 5.37
C PHE A 76 27.08 -27.09 6.60
N ASN A 77 26.83 -28.39 6.62
CA ASN A 77 27.31 -29.26 7.70
C ASN A 77 28.76 -29.63 7.39
N THR A 78 29.72 -28.97 8.05
CA THR A 78 31.16 -29.13 7.82
C THR A 78 31.73 -30.46 8.38
N GLY A 79 30.88 -31.38 8.83
CA GLY A 79 31.29 -32.70 9.33
C GLY A 79 31.81 -32.71 10.77
N PHE A 80 31.97 -31.55 11.42
CA PHE A 80 32.40 -31.46 12.82
C PHE A 80 31.26 -31.83 13.79
N LYS A 81 31.56 -32.67 14.79
CA LYS A 81 30.63 -32.94 15.90
C LYS A 81 30.53 -31.70 16.79
N LEU A 82 29.43 -30.97 16.67
CA LEU A 82 29.16 -29.80 17.51
C LEU A 82 28.78 -30.23 18.95
N PRO A 83 29.22 -29.49 19.99
CA PRO A 83 28.73 -29.66 21.35
C PRO A 83 27.21 -29.47 21.44
N ILE A 84 26.55 -30.16 22.38
CA ILE A 84 25.07 -30.12 22.56
C ILE A 84 24.58 -28.68 22.73
N ALA A 85 25.23 -27.91 23.60
CA ALA A 85 24.90 -26.51 23.84
C ALA A 85 24.93 -25.68 22.54
N GLN A 86 25.88 -25.96 21.63
CA GLN A 86 25.97 -25.27 20.35
C GLN A 86 24.85 -25.71 19.39
N LYS A 87 24.50 -27.01 19.36
CA LYS A 87 23.37 -27.50 18.57
C LYS A 87 22.05 -26.85 19.01
N ILE A 88 21.79 -26.77 20.31
CA ILE A 88 20.61 -26.08 20.87
C ILE A 88 20.60 -24.62 20.43
N ARG A 89 21.75 -23.93 20.57
CA ARG A 89 21.88 -22.52 20.17
C ARG A 89 21.57 -22.32 18.69
N ASN A 90 22.10 -23.18 17.82
CA ASN A 90 21.83 -23.12 16.39
C ASN A 90 20.34 -23.37 16.06
N THR A 91 19.70 -24.33 16.73
CA THR A 91 18.26 -24.59 16.54
C THR A 91 17.40 -23.40 17.01
N ILE A 92 17.79 -22.76 18.12
CA ILE A 92 17.12 -21.54 18.61
C ILE A 92 17.30 -20.38 17.64
N GLU A 93 18.49 -20.17 17.09
CA GLU A 93 18.71 -19.12 16.10
C GLU A 93 17.91 -19.36 14.82
N ALA A 94 17.82 -20.61 14.35
CA ALA A 94 16.96 -20.96 13.23
C ALA A 94 15.49 -20.67 13.50
N LEU A 95 14.99 -21.02 14.70
CA LEU A 95 13.63 -20.70 15.12
C LEU A 95 13.38 -19.18 15.16
N LYS A 96 14.33 -18.38 15.67
CA LYS A 96 14.22 -16.91 15.65
C LYS A 96 14.20 -16.36 14.22
N SER A 97 15.03 -16.92 13.33
CA SER A 97 15.09 -16.57 11.91
C SER A 97 13.72 -16.81 11.24
N GLU A 98 13.10 -17.96 11.49
CA GLU A 98 11.77 -18.32 11.00
C GLU A 98 10.66 -17.40 11.57
N ILE A 99 10.69 -17.10 12.88
CA ILE A 99 9.76 -16.13 13.49
C ILE A 99 9.88 -14.74 12.86
N ASN A 100 11.11 -14.29 12.58
CA ASN A 100 11.35 -13.03 11.88
C ASN A 100 10.90 -13.09 10.41
N GLY A 101 11.07 -14.24 9.77
CA GLY A 101 10.54 -14.53 8.44
C GLY A 101 9.02 -14.37 8.37
N LEU A 102 8.28 -14.88 9.36
CA LEU A 102 6.83 -14.66 9.46
C LEU A 102 6.46 -13.18 9.62
N ALA A 103 7.20 -12.45 10.44
CA ALA A 103 6.97 -11.02 10.63
C ALA A 103 7.15 -10.26 9.31
N TYR A 104 8.20 -10.60 8.55
CA TYR A 104 8.44 -10.02 7.24
C TYR A 104 7.36 -10.42 6.23
N TYR A 105 6.97 -11.70 6.19
CA TYR A 105 5.94 -12.21 5.29
C TYR A 105 4.58 -11.51 5.49
N VAL A 106 4.13 -11.36 6.74
CA VAL A 106 2.91 -10.60 7.07
C VAL A 106 3.03 -9.15 6.61
N LYS A 107 4.20 -8.53 6.77
CA LYS A 107 4.42 -7.15 6.33
C LYS A 107 4.34 -7.04 4.81
N SER A 108 4.97 -7.94 4.07
CA SER A 108 4.91 -8.00 2.62
C SER A 108 3.49 -8.22 2.11
N LEU A 109 2.70 -9.09 2.76
CA LEU A 109 1.28 -9.28 2.41
C LEU A 109 0.43 -8.05 2.73
N SER A 110 0.75 -7.32 3.80
CA SER A 110 -0.05 -6.16 4.24
C SER A 110 -0.10 -5.02 3.23
N ILE A 111 0.84 -4.99 2.29
CA ILE A 111 0.89 -4.02 1.19
C ILE A 111 0.47 -4.60 -0.16
N SER A 112 0.08 -5.88 -0.22
CA SER A 112 -0.28 -6.60 -1.44
C SER A 112 -1.80 -6.62 -1.62
N ASP A 113 -2.37 -5.52 -2.10
CA ASP A 113 -3.82 -5.33 -2.14
C ASP A 113 -4.54 -6.40 -2.96
N ALA A 114 -3.96 -6.83 -4.08
CA ALA A 114 -4.53 -7.88 -4.93
C ALA A 114 -4.53 -9.27 -4.26
N ILE A 115 -3.78 -9.44 -3.16
CA ILE A 115 -3.74 -10.67 -2.37
C ILE A 115 -4.70 -10.58 -1.18
N VAL A 116 -4.68 -9.48 -0.41
CA VAL A 116 -5.35 -9.40 0.90
C VAL A 116 -6.63 -8.56 0.92
N ARG A 117 -6.85 -7.74 -0.12
CA ARG A 117 -7.95 -6.76 -0.23
C ARG A 117 -8.44 -6.66 -1.68
N ILE A 118 -8.62 -7.81 -2.33
CA ILE A 118 -9.00 -7.87 -3.75
C ILE A 118 -10.32 -7.13 -4.03
N ASP A 119 -11.26 -7.15 -3.08
CA ASP A 119 -12.57 -6.49 -3.19
C ASP A 119 -12.50 -4.96 -3.05
N GLU A 120 -11.35 -4.41 -2.64
CA GLU A 120 -11.16 -2.96 -2.43
C GLU A 120 -10.44 -2.27 -3.60
N ILE A 121 -10.08 -3.01 -4.65
CA ILE A 121 -9.32 -2.48 -5.79
C ILE A 121 -9.96 -2.83 -7.14
N ASP A 122 -9.79 -1.95 -8.13
CA ASP A 122 -10.09 -2.26 -9.52
C ASP A 122 -8.86 -2.91 -10.19
N LEU A 123 -8.93 -4.22 -10.43
CA LEU A 123 -7.84 -4.96 -11.08
C LEU A 123 -7.63 -4.58 -12.55
N GLU A 124 -8.67 -4.15 -13.26
CA GLU A 124 -8.52 -3.71 -14.65
C GLU A 124 -7.82 -2.35 -14.70
N GLU A 125 -8.11 -1.45 -13.76
CA GLU A 125 -7.34 -0.21 -13.62
C GLU A 125 -5.86 -0.50 -13.32
N ARG A 126 -5.57 -1.43 -12.39
CA ARG A 126 -4.19 -1.84 -12.05
C ARG A 126 -3.41 -2.37 -13.27
N LYS A 127 -4.04 -3.19 -14.10
CA LYS A 127 -3.41 -3.76 -15.31
C LYS A 127 -3.05 -2.69 -16.34
N ASN A 128 -3.84 -1.62 -16.38
CA ASN A 128 -3.72 -0.53 -17.35
C ASN A 128 -2.91 0.66 -16.84
N LEU A 129 -2.26 0.56 -15.68
CA LEU A 129 -1.36 1.61 -15.19
C LEU A 129 -0.24 1.87 -16.19
N ASP A 130 -0.09 3.14 -16.53
CA ASP A 130 1.05 3.66 -17.28
C ASP A 130 2.31 3.70 -16.40
N THR A 131 3.42 4.19 -16.96
CA THR A 131 4.70 4.24 -16.25
C THR A 131 4.61 5.06 -14.96
N ASP A 132 3.97 6.23 -14.98
CA ASP A 132 3.88 7.08 -13.78
C ASP A 132 2.97 6.45 -12.73
N GLY A 133 1.84 5.85 -13.12
CA GLY A 133 0.96 5.11 -12.20
C GLY A 133 1.66 3.91 -11.52
N ARG A 134 2.55 3.21 -12.25
CA ARG A 134 3.38 2.13 -11.68
C ARG A 134 4.42 2.67 -10.69
N LEU A 135 5.11 3.76 -11.03
CA LEU A 135 6.08 4.42 -10.15
C LEU A 135 5.40 4.93 -8.87
N ASP A 136 4.24 5.56 -8.99
CA ASP A 136 3.44 6.07 -7.88
C ASP A 136 2.94 4.94 -6.97
N LEU A 137 2.52 3.80 -7.55
CA LEU A 137 2.18 2.62 -6.77
C LEU A 137 3.37 2.13 -5.94
N VAL A 138 4.55 2.01 -6.54
CA VAL A 138 5.77 1.61 -5.84
C VAL A 138 6.07 2.56 -4.68
N LEU A 139 6.07 3.87 -4.94
CA LEU A 139 6.31 4.89 -3.93
C LEU A 139 5.27 4.84 -2.80
N SER A 140 3.99 4.68 -3.13
CA SER A 140 2.91 4.59 -2.13
C SER A 140 3.10 3.38 -1.22
N LYS A 141 3.44 2.21 -1.77
CA LYS A 141 3.67 1.00 -0.96
C LYS A 141 4.95 1.08 -0.15
N LEU A 142 6.02 1.68 -0.68
CA LEU A 142 7.23 1.93 0.09
C LEU A 142 7.00 2.92 1.23
N TYR A 143 6.10 3.90 1.06
CA TYR A 143 5.70 4.81 2.13
C TYR A 143 5.02 4.08 3.29
N GLU A 144 4.14 3.12 3.01
CA GLU A 144 3.52 2.26 4.03
C GLU A 144 4.56 1.41 4.80
N LEU A 145 5.73 1.15 4.19
CA LEU A 145 6.79 0.33 4.75
C LEU A 145 7.92 1.13 5.41
N TYR A 146 7.91 2.46 5.29
CA TYR A 146 9.03 3.36 5.57
C TYR A 146 9.77 3.07 6.89
N ASP A 147 9.02 2.78 7.96
CA ASP A 147 9.58 2.65 9.31
C ASP A 147 10.55 1.48 9.50
N ASP A 148 10.56 0.45 8.63
CA ASP A 148 11.53 -0.65 8.77
C ASP A 148 12.91 -0.36 8.17
N ARG A 149 13.03 0.66 7.32
CA ARG A 149 14.27 1.04 6.61
C ARG A 149 14.93 -0.13 5.84
N LYS A 150 14.16 -1.12 5.41
CA LYS A 150 14.62 -2.26 4.61
C LYS A 150 14.42 -2.03 3.12
N TYR A 151 15.12 -2.82 2.31
CA TYR A 151 14.88 -2.90 0.88
C TYR A 151 13.75 -3.90 0.63
N HIS A 152 12.77 -3.48 -0.17
CA HIS A 152 11.61 -4.29 -0.55
C HIS A 152 11.60 -4.51 -2.04
N SER A 153 11.31 -5.74 -2.47
CA SER A 153 11.31 -6.10 -3.90
C SER A 153 10.26 -5.28 -4.65
N ILE A 154 10.69 -4.52 -5.67
CA ILE A 154 9.79 -3.77 -6.56
C ILE A 154 8.86 -4.73 -7.29
N LYS A 155 9.40 -5.85 -7.77
CA LYS A 155 8.62 -6.92 -8.40
C LYS A 155 7.49 -7.41 -7.49
N TRP A 156 7.81 -7.71 -6.23
CA TRP A 156 6.79 -8.15 -5.26
C TRP A 156 5.73 -7.07 -5.00
N ILE A 157 6.15 -5.80 -4.89
CA ILE A 157 5.23 -4.68 -4.72
C ILE A 157 4.27 -4.60 -5.91
N LEU A 158 4.75 -4.68 -7.15
CA LEU A 158 3.92 -4.60 -8.34
C LEU A 158 2.98 -5.82 -8.46
N GLU A 159 3.54 -7.04 -8.46
CA GLU A 159 2.78 -8.27 -8.67
C GLU A 159 1.77 -8.52 -7.54
N GLY A 160 2.15 -8.24 -6.28
CA GLY A 160 1.26 -8.32 -5.13
C GLY A 160 0.10 -7.31 -5.17
N ASN A 161 0.18 -6.30 -6.03
CA ASN A 161 -0.86 -5.29 -6.24
C ASN A 161 -1.53 -5.40 -7.62
N GLY A 162 -1.40 -6.55 -8.28
CA GLY A 162 -2.11 -6.84 -9.53
C GLY A 162 -1.47 -6.23 -10.77
N VAL A 163 -0.23 -5.74 -10.68
CA VAL A 163 0.53 -5.20 -11.81
C VAL A 163 1.55 -6.23 -12.27
N GLU A 164 1.32 -6.81 -13.45
CA GLU A 164 2.25 -7.76 -14.05
C GLU A 164 3.42 -7.02 -14.73
N MET A 165 4.63 -7.55 -14.52
CA MET A 165 5.81 -7.11 -15.26
C MET A 165 5.81 -7.71 -16.65
N LYS A 166 6.00 -6.89 -17.69
CA LYS A 166 5.92 -7.36 -19.08
C LYS A 166 7.24 -7.93 -19.56
N ILE A 167 8.36 -7.46 -19.01
CA ILE A 167 9.72 -7.82 -19.43
C ILE A 167 10.61 -8.06 -18.21
N HIS A 168 11.59 -8.94 -18.36
CA HIS A 168 12.63 -9.15 -17.37
C HIS A 168 13.47 -7.87 -17.19
N GLY A 169 13.65 -7.42 -15.94
CA GLY A 169 14.41 -6.22 -15.61
C GLY A 169 13.59 -4.94 -15.48
N GLU A 170 12.28 -4.96 -15.72
CA GLU A 170 11.41 -3.78 -15.51
C GLU A 170 11.50 -3.23 -14.08
N ASP A 171 11.67 -4.10 -13.09
CA ASP A 171 11.88 -3.73 -11.69
C ASP A 171 13.16 -2.89 -11.50
N TRP A 172 14.23 -3.20 -12.24
CA TRP A 172 15.45 -2.40 -12.25
C TRP A 172 15.23 -1.04 -12.91
N ASP A 173 14.53 -0.98 -14.04
CA ASP A 173 14.23 0.27 -14.74
C ASP A 173 13.39 1.22 -13.87
N TYR A 174 12.31 0.72 -13.26
CA TYR A 174 11.51 1.49 -12.31
C TYR A 174 12.34 1.94 -11.10
N GLY A 175 13.15 1.04 -10.55
CA GLY A 175 14.06 1.37 -9.45
C GLY A 175 15.02 2.50 -9.81
N LYS A 176 15.64 2.44 -10.99
CA LYS A 176 16.56 3.48 -11.48
C LYS A 176 15.87 4.80 -11.75
N MET A 177 14.66 4.80 -12.30
CA MET A 177 13.88 6.02 -12.48
C MET A 177 13.61 6.72 -11.14
N LEU A 178 13.20 5.97 -10.11
CA LEU A 178 12.96 6.51 -8.78
C LEU A 178 14.24 6.96 -8.08
N GLU A 179 15.33 6.21 -8.22
CA GLU A 179 16.64 6.54 -7.64
C GLU A 179 17.22 7.81 -8.25
N ASN A 180 17.13 7.96 -9.58
CA ASN A 180 17.59 9.17 -10.28
C ASN A 180 16.79 10.43 -9.88
N ARG A 181 15.54 10.26 -9.42
CA ARG A 181 14.72 11.34 -8.84
C ARG A 181 15.02 11.58 -7.35
N GLY A 182 15.91 10.79 -6.74
CA GLY A 182 16.27 10.87 -5.33
C GLY A 182 15.23 10.27 -4.37
N PHE A 183 14.21 9.58 -4.88
CA PHE A 183 13.08 9.12 -4.07
C PHE A 183 13.33 7.79 -3.37
N VAL A 184 14.19 6.94 -3.93
CA VAL A 184 14.55 5.64 -3.35
C VAL A 184 16.05 5.39 -3.45
N ASP A 185 16.58 4.58 -2.55
CA ASP A 185 17.83 3.84 -2.76
C ASP A 185 17.49 2.47 -3.34
N ILE A 186 18.26 1.97 -4.30
CA ILE A 186 18.08 0.59 -4.80
C ILE A 186 19.22 -0.35 -4.40
N LEU A 187 18.88 -1.64 -4.30
CA LEU A 187 19.83 -2.73 -4.14
C LEU A 187 19.38 -3.88 -5.04
N THR A 188 20.17 -4.20 -6.06
CA THR A 188 19.89 -5.31 -6.98
C THR A 188 20.69 -6.53 -6.58
N THR A 189 20.00 -7.64 -6.33
CA THR A 189 20.61 -8.96 -6.14
C THR A 189 20.06 -9.93 -7.20
N LYS A 190 19.09 -10.75 -6.84
CA LYS A 190 18.30 -11.55 -7.79
C LYS A 190 17.19 -10.70 -8.42
N ASP A 191 16.51 -9.91 -7.60
CA ASP A 191 15.50 -8.93 -7.98
C ASP A 191 15.94 -7.54 -7.47
N THR A 192 15.38 -6.47 -8.01
CA THR A 192 15.66 -5.10 -7.57
C THR A 192 14.81 -4.77 -6.34
N GLY A 193 15.49 -4.55 -5.22
CA GLY A 193 14.89 -4.01 -4.01
C GLY A 193 15.01 -2.49 -3.97
N ALA A 194 13.99 -1.81 -3.46
CA ALA A 194 14.01 -0.37 -3.22
C ALA A 194 13.69 -0.05 -1.76
N ARG A 195 14.28 1.04 -1.26
CA ARG A 195 14.00 1.62 0.03
C ARG A 195 13.72 3.11 -0.15
N LEU A 196 12.60 3.60 0.38
CA LEU A 196 12.24 5.02 0.29
C LEU A 196 13.25 5.90 1.04
N THR A 197 13.73 6.97 0.41
CA THR A 197 14.58 7.98 1.04
C THR A 197 13.74 8.95 1.87
N LEU A 198 14.40 9.81 2.65
CA LEU A 198 13.71 10.92 3.30
C LEU A 198 13.10 11.89 2.27
N GLU A 199 13.80 12.14 1.16
CA GLU A 199 13.32 13.00 0.08
C GLU A 199 12.08 12.41 -0.59
N GLY A 200 12.08 11.11 -0.90
CA GLY A 200 10.92 10.42 -1.45
C GLY A 200 9.72 10.46 -0.50
N LYS A 201 9.95 10.23 0.81
CA LYS A 201 8.90 10.39 1.83
C LYS A 201 8.32 11.80 1.83
N TYR A 202 9.17 12.81 1.84
CA TYR A 202 8.76 14.21 1.83
C TYR A 202 7.97 14.55 0.56
N ALA A 203 8.42 14.12 -0.61
CA ALA A 203 7.72 14.34 -1.88
C ALA A 203 6.30 13.75 -1.87
N ILE A 204 6.13 12.53 -1.36
CA ILE A 204 4.80 11.90 -1.21
C ILE A 204 3.91 12.70 -0.25
N GLU A 205 4.46 13.17 0.87
CA GLU A 205 3.73 13.99 1.85
C GLU A 205 3.31 15.33 1.27
N GLN A 206 4.16 15.98 0.46
CA GLN A 206 3.81 17.21 -0.24
C GLN A 206 2.75 16.97 -1.31
N ALA A 207 2.87 15.90 -2.11
CA ALA A 207 1.85 15.54 -3.10
C ALA A 207 0.48 15.28 -2.44
N ARG A 208 0.46 14.64 -1.26
CA ARG A 208 -0.77 14.43 -0.49
C ARG A 208 -1.33 15.72 0.10
N LYS A 209 -0.48 16.66 0.51
CA LYS A 209 -0.91 18.00 0.95
C LYS A 209 -1.49 18.82 -0.20
N VAL A 210 -0.90 18.74 -1.39
CA VAL A 210 -1.42 19.38 -2.61
C VAL A 210 -2.81 18.81 -2.98
N LYS A 211 -3.08 17.54 -2.63
CA LYS A 211 -4.43 16.95 -2.74
C LYS A 211 -5.43 17.50 -1.69
N VAL A 212 -4.97 18.08 -0.59
CA VAL A 212 -5.84 18.80 0.36
C VAL A 212 -6.03 20.21 -0.17
N THR A 213 -7.18 20.46 -0.79
CA THR A 213 -7.48 21.77 -1.35
C THR A 213 -7.41 22.86 -0.28
N ASP A 214 -6.61 23.89 -0.52
CA ASP A 214 -6.56 25.08 0.32
C ASP A 214 -7.77 25.98 0.02
N TYR A 215 -8.78 25.91 0.89
CA TYR A 215 -10.00 26.69 0.75
C TYR A 215 -9.86 28.14 1.26
N SER A 216 -8.70 28.56 1.77
CA SER A 216 -8.52 29.91 2.29
C SER A 216 -8.69 31.01 1.23
N LYS A 217 -8.44 30.65 -0.03
CA LYS A 217 -8.55 31.51 -1.22
C LYS A 217 -9.97 31.79 -1.69
N ILE A 218 -10.95 30.97 -1.27
CA ILE A 218 -12.37 31.22 -1.57
C ILE A 218 -12.78 32.54 -0.90
N SER A 219 -13.61 33.34 -1.59
CA SER A 219 -14.13 34.58 -1.01
C SER A 219 -14.92 34.31 0.28
N SER A 220 -14.85 35.23 1.25
CA SER A 220 -15.70 35.22 2.44
C SER A 220 -17.00 36.00 2.25
N SER A 221 -17.23 36.59 1.07
CA SER A 221 -18.41 37.40 0.76
C SER A 221 -19.43 36.57 -0.02
N ASP A 222 -20.63 36.45 0.54
CA ASP A 222 -21.76 35.77 -0.09
C ASP A 222 -22.08 36.41 -1.45
N GLU A 223 -22.05 37.74 -1.53
CA GLU A 223 -22.31 38.48 -2.76
C GLU A 223 -21.25 38.18 -3.82
N GLU A 224 -19.97 38.12 -3.45
CA GLU A 224 -18.89 37.81 -4.40
C GLU A 224 -18.99 36.37 -4.92
N LEU A 225 -19.33 35.40 -4.06
CA LEU A 225 -19.53 34.01 -4.48
C LEU A 225 -20.73 33.87 -5.41
N LYS A 226 -21.84 34.55 -5.11
CA LYS A 226 -23.05 34.56 -5.96
C LYS A 226 -22.77 35.17 -7.33
N GLU A 227 -22.01 36.26 -7.39
CA GLU A 227 -21.60 36.86 -8.66
C GLU A 227 -20.63 35.97 -9.45
N LEU A 228 -19.69 35.30 -8.77
CA LEU A 228 -18.79 34.36 -9.42
C LEU A 228 -19.54 33.15 -10.00
N ILE A 229 -20.52 32.60 -9.29
CA ILE A 229 -21.39 31.53 -9.81
C ILE A 229 -22.13 31.99 -11.07
N LYS A 230 -22.73 33.18 -11.07
CA LYS A 230 -23.41 33.73 -12.26
C LYS A 230 -22.45 33.87 -13.44
N LYS A 231 -21.24 34.36 -13.19
CA LYS A 231 -20.21 34.51 -14.22
C LYS A 231 -19.83 33.15 -14.82
N VAL A 232 -19.55 32.16 -13.96
CA VAL A 232 -19.23 30.78 -14.36
C VAL A 232 -20.35 30.18 -15.21
N LEU A 233 -21.61 30.30 -14.77
CA LEU A 233 -22.77 29.80 -15.52
C LEU A 233 -22.89 30.46 -16.91
N SER A 234 -22.66 31.78 -17.01
CA SER A 234 -22.67 32.48 -18.30
C SER A 234 -21.52 32.04 -19.23
N GLU A 235 -20.34 31.74 -18.69
CA GLU A 235 -19.22 31.21 -19.46
C GLU A 235 -19.53 29.79 -19.98
N ILE A 236 -20.08 28.94 -19.14
CA ILE A 236 -20.47 27.55 -19.47
C ILE A 236 -21.55 27.54 -20.56
N GLU A 237 -22.57 28.38 -20.45
CA GLU A 237 -23.63 28.51 -21.46
C GLU A 237 -23.07 28.92 -22.83
N LYS A 238 -22.12 29.88 -22.87
CA LYS A 238 -21.44 30.30 -24.10
C LYS A 238 -20.59 29.20 -24.73
N LEU A 239 -20.10 28.26 -23.93
CA LEU A 239 -19.34 27.10 -24.39
C LEU A 239 -20.25 25.97 -24.93
N GLY A 240 -21.57 26.15 -24.90
CA GLY A 240 -22.55 25.20 -25.45
C GLY A 240 -23.07 24.17 -24.43
N TYR A 241 -22.77 24.35 -23.14
CA TYR A 241 -23.27 23.50 -22.06
C TYR A 241 -24.58 24.06 -21.52
N GLY A 242 -25.70 23.46 -21.95
CA GLY A 242 -27.06 23.90 -21.62
C GLY A 242 -27.88 22.86 -20.87
N GLN A 243 -27.25 21.82 -20.33
CA GLN A 243 -27.95 20.75 -19.61
C GLN A 243 -28.52 21.30 -18.28
N GLN A 244 -29.82 21.14 -18.06
CA GLN A 244 -30.53 21.65 -16.87
C GLN A 244 -29.85 21.25 -15.55
N ILE A 245 -29.32 20.01 -15.49
CA ILE A 245 -28.63 19.49 -14.32
C ILE A 245 -27.45 20.35 -13.86
N ILE A 246 -26.77 21.05 -14.78
CA ILE A 246 -25.70 21.98 -14.42
C ILE A 246 -26.28 23.16 -13.64
N PHE A 247 -27.37 23.74 -14.14
CA PHE A 247 -27.98 24.90 -13.51
C PHE A 247 -28.59 24.55 -12.15
N ASP A 248 -29.23 23.38 -12.05
CA ASP A 248 -29.80 22.89 -10.79
C ASP A 248 -28.70 22.74 -9.72
N GLU A 249 -27.56 22.12 -10.06
CA GLU A 249 -26.44 21.93 -9.12
C GLU A 249 -25.84 23.27 -8.64
N PHE A 250 -25.71 24.26 -9.53
CA PHE A 250 -25.18 25.58 -9.16
C PHE A 250 -26.21 26.47 -8.44
N ASP A 251 -27.50 26.31 -8.72
CA ASP A 251 -28.56 27.01 -7.98
C ASP A 251 -28.65 26.48 -6.55
N GLU A 252 -28.59 25.16 -6.34
CA GLU A 252 -28.46 24.56 -5.00
C GLU A 252 -27.22 25.08 -4.27
N LEU A 253 -26.06 25.07 -4.94
CA LEU A 253 -24.82 25.61 -4.38
C LEU A 253 -24.97 27.08 -3.97
N ARG A 254 -25.70 27.88 -4.76
CA ARG A 254 -25.95 29.30 -4.50
C ARG A 254 -26.86 29.53 -3.31
N GLU A 255 -27.88 28.70 -3.14
CA GLU A 255 -28.84 28.78 -2.03
C GLU A 255 -28.18 28.45 -0.68
N ASP A 256 -27.21 27.52 -0.68
CA ASP A 256 -26.53 27.09 0.55
C ASP A 256 -25.44 28.05 1.04
N ILE A 257 -24.92 28.97 0.19
CA ILE A 257 -23.83 29.91 0.53
C ILE A 257 -23.96 30.53 1.93
N PRO A 258 -25.11 31.10 2.35
CA PRO A 258 -25.22 31.79 3.64
C PRO A 258 -24.97 30.90 4.86
N ASN A 259 -25.03 29.58 4.69
CA ASN A 259 -24.89 28.59 5.75
C ASN A 259 -23.53 27.86 5.70
N LEU A 260 -22.66 28.20 4.75
CA LEU A 260 -21.41 27.47 4.52
C LEU A 260 -20.19 28.33 4.86
N ASP A 261 -19.25 27.76 5.62
CA ASP A 261 -17.90 28.32 5.68
C ASP A 261 -17.12 28.02 4.39
N LYS A 262 -15.99 28.71 4.18
CA LYS A 262 -15.16 28.55 2.97
C LYS A 262 -14.81 27.09 2.66
N LYS A 263 -14.52 26.31 3.71
CA LYS A 263 -14.15 24.91 3.59
C LYS A 263 -15.34 24.06 3.11
N SER A 264 -16.50 24.26 3.73
CA SER A 264 -17.72 23.54 3.43
C SER A 264 -18.23 23.88 2.04
N PHE A 265 -18.17 25.16 1.65
CA PHE A 265 -18.47 25.60 0.28
C PHE A 265 -17.54 24.94 -0.74
N GLY A 266 -16.22 24.99 -0.52
CA GLY A 266 -15.26 24.40 -1.43
C GLY A 266 -15.36 22.87 -1.53
N GLN A 267 -15.76 22.19 -0.45
CA GLN A 267 -16.05 20.76 -0.46
C GLN A 267 -17.32 20.43 -1.23
N LEU A 268 -18.38 21.23 -1.06
CA LEU A 268 -19.64 21.06 -1.78
C LEU A 268 -19.46 21.33 -3.28
N LEU A 269 -18.78 22.42 -3.65
CA LEU A 269 -18.41 22.72 -5.04
C LEU A 269 -17.62 21.55 -5.65
N LYS A 270 -16.63 21.01 -4.92
CA LYS A 270 -15.87 19.85 -5.36
C LYS A 270 -16.78 18.65 -5.62
N ALA A 271 -17.66 18.30 -4.68
CA ALA A 271 -18.58 17.17 -4.82
C ALA A 271 -19.50 17.32 -6.04
N LYS A 272 -20.15 18.48 -6.20
CA LYS A 272 -21.04 18.76 -7.33
C LYS A 272 -20.32 18.69 -8.68
N LEU A 273 -19.09 19.20 -8.77
CA LEU A 273 -18.28 19.08 -10.00
C LEU A 273 -17.92 17.62 -10.33
N TYR A 274 -17.65 16.79 -9.32
CA TYR A 274 -17.45 15.35 -9.50
C TYR A 274 -18.72 14.65 -10.01
N ASP A 275 -19.88 15.01 -9.46
CA ASP A 275 -21.16 14.45 -9.87
C ASP A 275 -21.47 14.81 -11.33
N LEU A 276 -21.26 16.07 -11.72
CA LEU A 276 -21.44 16.53 -13.11
C LEU A 276 -20.48 15.84 -14.09
N VAL A 277 -19.24 15.55 -13.68
CA VAL A 277 -18.31 14.74 -14.50
C VAL A 277 -18.77 13.28 -14.61
N SER A 278 -19.25 12.70 -13.50
CA SER A 278 -19.72 11.31 -13.46
C SER A 278 -20.97 11.11 -14.33
N GLN A 279 -21.82 12.13 -14.39
CA GLN A 279 -23.01 12.17 -15.25
C GLN A 279 -22.70 12.60 -16.70
N LYS A 280 -21.44 12.87 -17.02
CA LYS A 280 -20.97 13.33 -18.35
C LYS A 280 -21.57 14.67 -18.78
N ALA A 281 -22.01 15.50 -17.83
CA ALA A 281 -22.40 16.88 -18.07
C ALA A 281 -21.16 17.77 -18.27
N PHE A 282 -20.06 17.46 -17.58
CA PHE A 282 -18.73 18.07 -17.78
C PHE A 282 -17.67 17.04 -18.13
N ASP A 283 -16.61 17.50 -18.82
CA ASP A 283 -15.34 16.80 -18.81
C ASP A 283 -14.46 17.25 -17.62
N LYS A 284 -13.41 16.48 -17.34
CA LYS A 284 -12.49 16.75 -16.22
C LYS A 284 -11.75 18.09 -16.38
N ALA A 285 -11.52 18.55 -17.61
CA ALA A 285 -10.78 19.79 -17.87
C ALA A 285 -11.63 21.01 -17.50
N LEU A 286 -12.89 21.03 -17.94
CA LEU A 286 -13.85 22.07 -17.63
C LEU A 286 -14.14 22.14 -16.12
N ALA A 287 -14.40 20.99 -15.49
CA ALA A 287 -14.60 20.93 -14.04
C ALA A 287 -13.37 21.42 -13.25
N SER A 288 -12.15 21.13 -13.73
CA SER A 288 -10.91 21.67 -13.14
C SER A 288 -10.81 23.18 -13.28
N GLU A 289 -11.14 23.72 -14.46
CA GLU A 289 -11.07 25.16 -14.71
C GLU A 289 -12.07 25.92 -13.83
N ILE A 290 -13.31 25.41 -13.72
CA ILE A 290 -14.32 25.99 -12.85
C ILE A 290 -13.83 25.99 -11.40
N PHE A 291 -13.36 24.86 -10.88
CA PHE A 291 -12.87 24.76 -9.50
C PHE A 291 -11.71 25.73 -9.22
N LYS A 292 -10.84 25.93 -10.22
CA LYS A 292 -9.72 26.87 -10.14
C LYS A 292 -10.18 28.32 -10.03
N GLN A 293 -11.29 28.70 -10.67
CA GLN A 293 -11.85 30.06 -10.52
C GLN A 293 -12.24 30.38 -9.07
N PHE A 294 -12.60 29.37 -8.26
CA PHE A 294 -12.97 29.55 -6.86
C PHE A 294 -11.81 29.36 -5.88
N THR A 295 -10.80 28.55 -6.23
CA THR A 295 -9.80 28.04 -5.27
C THR A 295 -8.35 28.31 -5.66
N ASP A 296 -8.09 28.87 -6.85
CA ASP A 296 -6.76 28.96 -7.49
C ASP A 296 -6.05 27.61 -7.66
N GLN A 297 -6.78 26.50 -7.55
CA GLN A 297 -6.24 25.14 -7.58
C GLN A 297 -6.90 24.29 -8.65
N VAL A 298 -6.13 23.35 -9.21
CA VAL A 298 -6.67 22.32 -10.09
C VAL A 298 -7.48 21.34 -9.25
N LEU A 299 -8.68 21.00 -9.71
CA LEU A 299 -9.51 19.98 -9.07
C LEU A 299 -8.76 18.64 -9.09
N PRO A 300 -8.35 18.07 -7.94
CA PRO A 300 -7.70 16.77 -7.93
C PRO A 300 -8.78 15.72 -8.20
N PHE A 301 -8.74 15.09 -9.38
CA PHE A 301 -9.59 13.95 -9.74
C PHE A 301 -9.13 12.65 -9.10
#